data_AF-A0A1W6P3E6-F1
#
_entry.id   AF-A0A1W6P3E6-F1
#
_cell.length_a   1.000
_cell.length_b   1.000
_cell.length_c   1.000
_cell.angle_alpha   90.00
_cell.angle_beta   90.00
_cell.angle_gamma   90.00
#
_symmetry.space_group_name_H-M   'P 1'
#
loop_
_entity.id
_entity.type
_entity.pdbx_description
1 polymer ?
#
loop_
_entity_poly.entity_id
_entity_poly.type
_entity_poly.pdbx_seq_one_letter_code
_entity_poly.pdbx_strand_id
1 'polypeptide(L)' 'MSGGIDICETSIVERAAYRDLFDYGGTLSDLDPSQVSNVDKAIENARQFAGEVVGKLKRSQEDQ' A
#
# COMPACT_ATOMS: atom_id res chain seq x y z
N MET A 1 -2.42 -18.83 -14.68
CA MET A 1 -3.20 -17.66 -14.22
C MET A 1 -3.88 -17.09 -15.47
N SER A 2 -5.00 -17.60 -15.99
CA SER A 2 -6.37 -17.79 -15.48
C SER A 2 -7.02 -16.49 -14.96
N GLY A 3 -7.66 -15.72 -15.86
CA GLY A 3 -8.68 -14.73 -15.47
C GLY A 3 -8.84 -13.47 -16.33
N GLY A 4 -7.83 -13.02 -17.09
CA GLY A 4 -7.89 -11.70 -17.76
C GLY A 4 -7.93 -10.50 -16.79
N ILE A 5 -7.70 -10.76 -15.50
CA ILE A 5 -7.67 -9.77 -14.43
C ILE A 5 -6.22 -9.39 -14.20
N ASP A 6 -5.92 -8.10 -14.28
CA ASP A 6 -4.59 -7.59 -13.93
C ASP A 6 -4.40 -7.63 -12.40
N ILE A 7 -3.29 -8.21 -11.96
CA ILE A 7 -2.94 -8.39 -10.55
C ILE A 7 -1.76 -7.48 -10.24
N CYS A 8 -1.76 -6.87 -9.05
CA CYS A 8 -0.59 -6.15 -8.56
C CYS A 8 0.51 -7.11 -8.14
N GLU A 9 1.73 -6.88 -8.58
CA GLU A 9 2.94 -7.61 -8.17
C GLU A 9 3.38 -7.21 -6.76
N THR A 10 3.15 -5.94 -6.38
CA THR A 10 3.46 -5.44 -5.04
C THR A 10 2.43 -5.96 -4.04
N SER A 11 2.87 -6.80 -3.10
CA SER A 11 2.02 -7.22 -1.98
C SER A 11 2.00 -6.19 -0.86
N ILE A 12 0.84 -5.95 -0.25
CA ILE A 12 0.75 -5.30 1.07
C ILE A 12 1.11 -6.32 2.13
N VAL A 13 2.27 -6.13 2.78
CA VAL A 13 2.78 -7.10 3.77
C VAL A 13 2.13 -6.84 5.12
N GLU A 14 1.76 -7.91 5.83
CA GLU A 14 1.25 -7.81 7.20
C GLU A 14 2.30 -7.17 8.13
N ARG A 15 1.94 -6.03 8.74
CA ARG A 15 2.78 -5.29 9.70
C ARG A 15 1.91 -4.75 10.82
N ALA A 16 2.50 -4.60 12.01
CA ALA A 16 1.83 -4.01 13.17
C ALA A 16 1.24 -2.63 12.85
N ALA A 17 2.02 -1.77 12.18
CA ALA A 17 1.57 -0.44 11.77
C ALA A 17 0.27 -0.41 10.95
N TYR A 18 0.00 -1.43 10.10
CA TYR A 18 -1.27 -1.51 9.37
C TYR A 18 -2.46 -1.87 10.26
N ARG A 19 -2.24 -2.58 11.37
CA ARG A 19 -3.29 -2.85 12.37
C ARG A 19 -3.49 -1.64 13.27
N ASP A 20 -2.40 -1.05 13.74
CA ASP A 20 -2.42 0.12 14.62
C ASP A 20 -3.13 1.31 13.95
N LEU A 21 -3.08 1.39 12.62
CA LEU A 21 -3.86 2.34 11.83
C LEU A 21 -5.37 2.29 12.14
N PHE A 22 -5.94 1.12 12.42
CA PHE A 22 -7.36 0.99 12.76
C PHE A 22 -7.67 1.50 14.17
N ASP A 23 -6.70 1.48 15.08
CA ASP A 23 -6.87 1.94 16.47
C ASP A 23 -6.68 3.46 16.58
N TYR A 24 -5.66 4.01 15.91
CA TYR A 24 -5.33 5.44 15.94
C TYR A 24 -6.10 6.28 14.90
N GLY A 25 -6.54 5.66 13.80
CA GLY A 25 -7.10 6.34 12.65
C GLY A 25 -6.05 7.08 11.81
N GLY A 26 -6.50 7.77 10.75
CA GLY A 26 -5.63 8.53 9.86
C GLY A 26 -4.91 7.67 8.82
N THR A 27 -3.65 8.00 8.54
CA THR A 27 -2.76 7.31 7.59
C THR A 27 -1.52 6.76 8.32
N LEU A 28 -0.76 5.89 7.66
CA LEU A 28 0.53 5.44 8.18
C LEU A 28 1.49 6.60 8.48
N SER A 29 1.34 7.74 7.81
CA SER A 29 2.18 8.92 8.04
C SER A 29 1.79 9.68 9.31
N ASP A 30 0.60 9.41 9.86
CA ASP A 30 0.07 10.03 11.07
C ASP A 30 0.41 9.22 12.33
N LEU A 31 0.94 8.00 12.19
CA LEU A 31 1.36 7.16 13.30
C LEU A 31 2.65 7.69 13.93
N ASP A 32 2.72 7.70 15.26
CA ASP A 32 3.92 8.06 16.01
C ASP A 32 4.97 6.93 15.92
N PRO A 33 6.14 7.14 15.27
CA PRO A 33 7.18 6.12 15.15
C PRO A 33 7.81 5.71 16.49
N SER A 34 7.59 6.47 17.57
CA SER A 34 8.01 6.11 18.92
C SER A 34 7.09 5.07 19.58
N GLN A 35 5.83 4.99 19.13
CA GLN A 35 4.81 4.07 19.67
C GLN A 35 4.60 2.87 18.76
N VAL A 36 4.75 3.05 17.45
CA VAL A 36 4.52 2.02 16.45
C VAL A 36 5.85 1.64 15.79
N SER A 37 6.17 0.35 15.81
CA SER A 37 7.39 -0.16 15.19
C SER A 37 7.25 -0.28 13.67
N ASN A 38 8.36 -0.02 12.95
CA ASN A 38 8.49 -0.23 11.50
C ASN A 38 7.48 0.57 10.63
N VAL A 39 7.06 1.75 11.10
CA VAL A 39 6.16 2.65 10.34
C VAL A 39 6.77 3.05 9.01
N ASP A 40 8.06 3.36 8.98
CA ASP A 40 8.81 3.69 7.77
C ASP A 40 8.71 2.60 6.70
N LYS A 41 8.85 1.33 7.10
CA LYS A 41 8.72 0.17 6.20
C LYS A 41 7.29 -0.10 5.77
N ALA A 42 6.30 0.20 6.61
CA ALA A 42 4.91 0.17 6.21
C ALA A 42 4.61 1.26 5.16
N ILE A 43 5.08 2.49 5.38
CA ILE A 43 4.91 3.61 4.44
C ILE A 43 5.57 3.28 3.10
N GLU A 44 6.80 2.76 3.11
CA GLU A 44 7.53 2.38 1.89
C GLU A 44 6.74 1.35 1.06
N ASN A 45 6.23 0.29 1.70
CA ASN A 45 5.45 -0.74 1.04
C ASN A 45 4.10 -0.20 0.51
N ALA A 46 3.39 0.60 1.29
CA ALA A 46 2.14 1.23 0.86
C ALA A 46 2.36 2.15 -0.36
N ARG A 47 3.46 2.89 -0.39
CA ARG A 47 3.83 3.76 -1.54
C ARG A 47 4.16 2.96 -2.79
N GLN A 48 4.87 1.83 -2.66
CA GLN A 48 5.15 0.95 -3.80
C GLN A 48 3.85 0.43 -4.41
N PHE A 49 2.94 -0.07 -3.58
CA PHE A 49 1.64 -0.56 -4.04
C PHE A 49 0.80 0.55 -4.70
N ALA A 50 0.70 1.72 -4.06
CA ALA A 50 -0.03 2.85 -4.62
C ALA A 50 0.55 3.32 -5.96
N GLY A 51 1.89 3.35 -6.07
CA GLY A 51 2.58 3.68 -7.32
C GLY A 51 2.27 2.70 -8.44
N GLU A 52 2.23 1.40 -8.12
CA GLU A 52 1.84 0.36 -9.08
C GLU A 52 0.38 0.53 -9.54
N VAL A 53 -0.56 0.74 -8.61
CA VAL A 53 -1.98 0.98 -8.92
C VAL A 53 -2.13 2.17 -9.86
N VAL A 54 -1.51 3.31 -9.55
CA VAL A 54 -1.54 4.50 -10.41
C VAL A 54 -0.93 4.19 -11.78
N GLY A 55 0.16 3.44 -11.83
CA GLY A 55 0.82 3.04 -13.06
C GLY A 55 -0.04 2.14 -13.95
N LYS A 56 -0.80 1.20 -13.36
CA LYS A 56 -1.74 0.32 -14.06
C LYS A 56 -2.95 1.09 -14.57
N LEU A 57 -3.53 1.96 -13.73
CA LEU A 57 -4.68 2.79 -14.13
C LEU A 57 -4.36 3.69 -15.32
N LYS A 58 -3.16 4.30 -15.34
CA LYS A 58 -2.72 5.13 -16.47
C LYS A 58 -2.61 4.33 -17.77
N ARG A 59 -1.98 3.15 -17.74
CA ARG A 59 -1.88 2.27 -18.91
C ARG A 59 -3.25 1.83 -19.41
N SER A 60 -4.14 1.47 -18.48
CA SER A 60 -5.52 1.10 -18.83
C SER A 60 -6.32 2.24 -19.47
N GLN A 61 -5.92 3.51 -19.31
CA GLN A 61 -6.53 4.64 -20.00
C GLN A 61 -5.90 4.92 -21.38
N GLU A 62 -4.62 4.57 -21.57
CA GLU A 62 -3.92 4.70 -22.86
C GLU A 62 -4.33 3.60 -23.86
N ASP A 63 -4.72 2.44 -23.35
CA ASP A 63 -5.21 1.30 -24.16
C ASP A 63 -6.69 1.43 -24.58
N GLN A 64 -7.38 2.50 -24.17
CA GLN A 64 -8.77 2.83 -24.54
C GLN A 64 -8.84 3.87 -25.67
#